data_AF-A0A3M1BPU9-F1
#
_entry.id   AF-A0A3M1BPU9-F1
#
_cell.length_a   1.000
_cell.length_b   1.000
_cell.length_c   1.000
_cell.angle_alpha   90.00
_cell.angle_beta   90.00
_cell.angle_gamma   90.00
#
_symmetry.space_group_name_H-M   'P 1'
#
loop_
_entity.id
_entity.type
_entity.pdbx_description
1 polymer ?
#
loop_
_entity_poly.entity_id
_entity_poly.type
_entity_poly.pdbx_seq_one_letter_code
_entity_poly.pdbx_strand_id
1 'polypeptide(L)'
;MKVELVDFYPFEVSTRKPRLLAYADVRLDGKILIRGIRLYEARNGGFFISMPEYNPETKRAMVEVEDKELLERIRRVLVDQYKNIISQS
;
A
#
# COMPACT_ATOMS: atom_id res chain seq x y z
N MET A 1 13.85 -7.53 6.07
CA MET A 1 12.66 -8.38 6.23
C MET A 1 12.10 -8.77 4.86
N LYS A 2 11.65 -10.03 4.69
CA LYS A 2 10.90 -10.50 3.52
C LYS A 2 9.48 -9.95 3.56
N VAL A 3 9.01 -9.48 2.41
CA VAL A 3 7.67 -8.90 2.24
C VAL A 3 6.92 -9.78 1.25
N GLU A 4 5.77 -10.31 1.67
CA GLU A 4 4.91 -11.16 0.86
C GLU A 4 3.55 -10.48 0.70
N LEU A 5 3.11 -10.30 -0.53
CA LEU A 5 1.76 -9.83 -0.82
C LEU A 5 0.78 -10.98 -0.53
N VAL A 6 -0.21 -10.72 0.31
CA VAL A 6 -1.25 -11.70 0.67
C VAL A 6 -2.47 -11.48 -0.20
N ASP A 7 -3.00 -10.26 -0.17
CA ASP A 7 -4.16 -9.86 -0.98
C ASP A 7 -3.94 -8.47 -1.57
N PHE A 8 -4.56 -8.22 -2.73
CA PHE A 8 -4.51 -6.93 -3.42
C PHE A 8 -5.88 -6.62 -4.03
N TYR A 9 -6.46 -5.50 -3.62
CA TYR A 9 -7.81 -5.09 -3.95
C TYR A 9 -7.75 -3.82 -4.81
N PRO A 10 -7.69 -3.92 -6.16
CA PRO A 10 -7.62 -2.77 -7.04
C PRO A 10 -8.97 -2.03 -7.12
N PHE A 11 -8.92 -0.73 -7.38
CA PHE A 11 -10.09 0.12 -7.56
C PHE A 11 -10.23 0.66 -8.98
N GLU A 12 -11.47 0.86 -9.42
CA GLU A 12 -11.77 1.78 -10.52
C GLU A 12 -11.49 3.21 -10.04
N VAL A 13 -10.46 3.81 -10.61
CA VAL A 13 -9.85 5.03 -10.09
C VAL A 13 -10.69 6.28 -10.40
N SER A 14 -11.05 7.03 -9.36
CA SER A 14 -11.58 8.40 -9.53
C SER A 14 -10.57 9.28 -10.27
N THR A 15 -11.01 10.29 -11.01
CA THR A 15 -10.12 11.22 -11.74
C THR A 15 -9.35 12.18 -10.81
N ARG A 16 -9.70 12.25 -9.51
CA ARG A 16 -9.16 13.22 -8.55
C ARG A 16 -7.87 12.71 -7.89
N LYS A 17 -6.79 13.50 -7.95
CA LYS A 17 -5.47 13.18 -7.37
C LYS A 17 -5.27 13.77 -5.95
N PRO A 18 -4.58 13.07 -5.01
CA PRO A 18 -3.98 11.74 -5.16
C PRO A 18 -5.03 10.64 -5.24
N ARG A 19 -4.82 9.69 -6.16
CA ARG A 19 -5.78 8.61 -6.43
C ARG A 19 -5.46 7.43 -5.55
N LEU A 20 -6.44 6.94 -4.78
CA LEU A 20 -6.36 5.63 -4.14
C LEU A 20 -6.48 4.57 -5.24
N LEU A 21 -5.47 3.73 -5.37
CA LEU A 21 -5.38 2.73 -6.43
C LEU A 21 -5.80 1.35 -5.95
N ALA A 22 -5.43 1.00 -4.72
CA ALA A 22 -5.72 -0.30 -4.14
C ALA A 22 -5.62 -0.29 -2.61
N TYR A 23 -6.27 -1.28 -1.98
CA TYR A 23 -5.83 -1.80 -0.68
C TYR A 23 -4.95 -3.03 -0.90
N ALA A 24 -4.07 -3.30 0.07
CA ALA A 24 -3.29 -4.52 0.09
C ALA A 24 -3.07 -5.02 1.51
N ASP A 25 -2.99 -6.34 1.62
CA ASP A 25 -2.57 -7.04 2.84
C ASP A 25 -1.19 -7.65 2.59
N VAL A 26 -0.28 -7.46 3.54
CA VAL A 26 1.13 -7.86 3.41
C VAL A 26 1.56 -8.65 4.63
N ARG A 27 2.28 -9.75 4.39
CA ARG A 27 2.93 -10.55 5.42
C ARG A 27 4.43 -10.30 5.44
N LEU A 28 4.96 -10.06 6.63
CA LEU A 28 6.37 -9.78 6.88
C LEU A 28 7.02 -10.97 7.56
N ASP A 29 8.07 -11.53 6.95
CA ASP A 29 8.80 -12.73 7.43
C ASP A 29 7.92 -13.93 7.80
N GLY A 30 6.71 -14.04 7.25
CA GLY A 30 5.76 -15.07 7.65
C GLY A 30 5.13 -14.86 9.04
N LYS A 31 5.44 -13.76 9.73
CA LYS A 31 5.15 -13.56 11.17
C LYS A 31 4.16 -12.44 11.45
N ILE A 32 4.21 -11.35 10.68
CA ILE A 32 3.38 -10.16 10.92
C ILE A 32 2.48 -9.96 9.71
N LEU A 33 1.17 -9.93 9.92
CA LEU A 33 0.20 -9.58 8.88
C LEU A 33 -0.27 -8.15 9.09
N ILE A 34 -0.02 -7.28 8.12
CA ILE A 34 -0.51 -5.91 8.09
C ILE A 34 -1.61 -5.86 7.04
N ARG A 35 -2.82 -5.48 7.45
CA ARG A 35 -4.00 -5.43 6.57
C ARG A 35 -4.44 -4.01 6.27
N GLY A 36 -4.91 -3.76 5.06
CA GLY A 36 -5.46 -2.46 4.68
C GLY A 36 -4.42 -1.38 4.40
N ILE A 37 -3.23 -1.78 3.93
CA ILE A 37 -2.24 -0.83 3.39
C ILE A 37 -2.83 -0.19 2.14
N ARG A 38 -2.70 1.13 2.00
CA ARG A 38 -3.27 1.88 0.88
C ARG A 38 -2.19 2.23 -0.13
N LEU A 39 -2.40 1.93 -1.41
CA LEU A 39 -1.53 2.40 -2.49
C LEU A 39 -2.15 3.63 -3.16
N TYR A 40 -1.37 4.69 -3.30
CA TYR A 40 -1.78 5.93 -3.94
C TYR A 40 -0.89 6.30 -5.12
N GLU A 41 -1.50 7.00 -6.08
CA GLU A 41 -0.79 7.80 -7.07
C GLU A 41 -0.84 9.27 -6.69
N ALA A 42 0.32 9.88 -6.55
CA ALA A 42 0.50 11.30 -6.31
C ALA A 42 0.16 12.14 -7.57
N ARG A 43 0.06 13.46 -7.37
CA ARG A 43 -0.23 14.40 -8.47
C ARG A 43 0.78 14.33 -9.61
N ASN A 44 2.05 14.20 -9.25
CA ASN A 44 3.19 14.09 -10.17
C ASN A 44 3.36 12.69 -10.80
N GLY A 45 2.45 11.75 -10.56
CA GLY A 45 2.53 10.37 -11.09
C GLY A 45 3.41 9.42 -10.27
N GLY A 46 4.01 9.89 -9.18
CA GLY A 46 4.72 9.02 -8.24
C GLY A 46 3.77 8.13 -7.44
N PHE A 47 4.24 6.97 -6.98
CA PHE A 47 3.46 6.06 -6.14
C PHE A 47 3.93 6.11 -4.69
N PHE A 48 2.99 6.16 -3.75
CA PHE A 48 3.28 6.11 -2.32
C PHE A 48 2.26 5.22 -1.60
N ILE A 49 2.62 4.76 -0.41
CA ILE A 49 1.74 3.96 0.44
C ILE A 49 1.37 4.74 1.70
N SER A 50 0.21 4.45 2.27
CA SER A 50 -0.07 4.79 3.66
C SER A 50 -0.39 3.53 4.46
N MET A 51 0.07 3.53 5.70
CA MET A 51 -0.20 2.44 6.64
C MET A 51 -1.67 2.49 7.09
N PRO A 52 -2.20 1.38 7.65
CA PRO A 52 -3.54 1.37 8.20
C PRO A 52 -3.67 2.39 9.34
N GLU A 53 -4.65 3.28 9.22
CA GLU A 53 -4.93 4.35 10.18
C GLU A 53 -6.33 4.12 10.75
N TYR A 54 -6.42 3.78 12.04
CA TYR A 54 -7.66 3.91 12.79
C TYR A 54 -7.36 4.50 14.16
N ASN A 55 -7.47 5.82 14.22
CA ASN A 55 -7.83 6.52 15.44
C ASN A 55 -8.88 7.57 15.06
N PRO A 56 -10.15 7.44 15.52
CA PRO A 56 -11.23 8.33 15.14
C PRO A 56 -11.03 9.78 15.59
N GLU A 57 -10.17 10.05 16.57
CA GLU A 57 -9.86 11.40 17.06
C GLU A 57 -8.53 11.95 16.52
N THR A 58 -7.49 11.12 16.42
CA THR A 58 -6.12 11.59 16.12
C THR A 58 -5.60 11.19 14.74
N LYS A 59 -6.33 10.34 14.00
CA LYS A 59 -5.89 9.74 12.72
C LYS A 59 -4.50 9.10 12.78
N ARG A 60 -4.06 8.63 13.96
CA ARG A 60 -2.80 7.89 14.12
C ARG A 60 -2.88 6.50 13.46
N ALA A 61 -1.73 6.05 12.97
CA ALA A 61 -1.62 4.74 12.35
C ALA A 61 -1.78 3.63 13.41
N MET A 62 -2.53 2.57 13.08
CA MET A 62 -2.52 1.33 13.87
C MET A 62 -1.17 0.62 13.78
N VAL A 63 -0.42 0.90 12.70
CA VAL A 63 0.89 0.34 12.44
C VAL A 63 1.79 1.45 11.93
N GLU A 64 2.85 1.75 12.67
CA GLU A 64 3.94 2.62 12.23
C GLU A 64 5.15 1.75 11.90
N VAL A 65 5.77 2.04 10.76
CA VAL A 65 6.99 1.37 10.31
C VAL A 65 8.07 2.43 10.19
N GLU A 66 9.01 2.42 11.13
CA GLU A 66 10.13 3.38 11.15
C GLU A 66 11.26 2.97 10.20
N ASP A 67 11.32 1.68 9.85
CA ASP A 67 12.28 1.14 8.89
C ASP A 67 11.92 1.61 7.46
N LYS A 68 12.67 2.60 6.98
CA LYS A 68 12.52 3.18 5.64
C LYS A 68 12.77 2.17 4.52
N GLU A 69 13.70 1.24 4.72
CA GLU A 69 14.01 0.21 3.72
C GLU A 69 12.86 -0.78 3.60
N LEU A 70 12.25 -1.14 4.73
CA LEU A 70 11.06 -1.97 4.76
C LEU A 70 9.86 -1.27 4.10
N LEU A 71 9.62 0.01 4.40
CA LEU A 71 8.56 0.79 3.75
C LEU A 71 8.73 0.80 2.23
N GLU A 72 9.96 1.01 1.75
CA GLU A 72 10.27 1.02 0.33
C GLU A 72 10.06 -0.36 -0.31
N ARG A 73 10.43 -1.44 0.38
CA ARG A 73 10.16 -2.82 -0.07
C ARG A 73 8.66 -3.09 -0.17
N ILE A 74 7.86 -2.70 0.81
CA ILE A 74 6.40 -2.81 0.77
C ILE A 74 5.83 -2.02 -0.41
N ARG A 75 6.25 -0.76 -0.56
CA ARG A 75 5.81 0.11 -1.66
C ARG A 75 6.10 -0.52 -3.02
N ARG A 76 7.31 -1.04 -3.23
CA ARG A 76 7.72 -1.69 -4.47
C ARG A 76 6.85 -2.89 -4.80
N VAL A 77 6.62 -3.79 -3.83
CA VAL A 77 5.75 -4.97 -4.02
C VAL A 77 4.34 -4.58 -4.48
N LEU A 78 3.74 -3.56 -3.84
CA LEU A 78 2.41 -3.08 -4.21
C LEU A 78 2.38 -2.42 -5.59
N VAL A 79 3.39 -1.61 -5.93
CA VAL A 79 3.50 -0.92 -7.22
C VAL A 79 3.69 -1.92 -8.36
N ASP A 80 4.55 -2.91 -8.18
CA ASP A 80 4.81 -3.94 -9.18
C ASP A 80 3.54 -4.75 -9.45
N GLN A 81 2.80 -5.12 -8.40
CA GLN A 81 1.51 -5.80 -8.56
C GLN A 81 0.49 -4.93 -9.30
N TYR A 82 0.37 -3.66 -8.94
CA TYR A 82 -0.55 -2.72 -9.60
C TYR A 82 -0.25 -2.61 -11.10
N LYS A 83 1.03 -2.46 -11.46
CA LYS A 83 1.46 -2.40 -12.86
C LYS A 83 1.16 -3.69 -13.61
N ASN A 84 1.38 -4.85 -12.99
CA ASN A 84 1.07 -6.15 -13.60
C ASN A 84 -0.42 -6.26 -13.95
N ILE A 85 -1.31 -5.83 -13.05
CA ILE A 85 -2.77 -5.86 -13.29
C ILE A 85 -3.14 -4.96 -14.47
N ILE A 86 -2.62 -3.73 -14.52
CA ILE A 86 -2.93 -2.80 -15.62
C ILE A 86 -2.35 -3.27 -16.95
N SER A 87 -1.15 -3.84 -16.96
CA SER A 87 -0.56 -4.35 -18.20
C SER A 87 -1.28 -5.57 -18.77
N GLN A 88 -2.11 -6.24 -17.98
CA GLN A 88 -2.94 -7.38 -18.40
C GLN A 88 -4.40 -7.00 -18.71
N SER A 89 -4.77 -5.73 -18.52
CA SER A 89 -6.12 -5.17 -18.79
C SER A 89 -6.13 -4.39 -20.09
#